data_AF-I6UCR3-F1
#
_entry.id   AF-I6UCR3-F1
#
_cell.length_a   1.000
_cell.length_b   1.000
_cell.length_c   1.000
_cell.angle_alpha   90.00
_cell.angle_beta   90.00
_cell.angle_gamma   90.00
#
_symmetry.space_group_name_H-M   'P 1'
#
loop_
_entity.id
_entity.type
_entity.pdbx_description
1 polymer ?
#
loop_
_entity_poly.entity_id
_entity_poly.type
_entity_poly.pdbx_seq_one_letter_code
_entity_poly.pdbx_strand_id
1 'polypeptide(L)'
;SNKLPQIYEEFSVKPDSMEAEIMKQTLSECESTGIEGEEKYCATSLESMVDFSTTKLGKTVKAISTEVSAKESTPLQKYKIEVAKKLAANKAVVCHKQNYAYAVFYCHKTASTQAYAVSMVGADGTKVNAVAVCHTDTAKWNPKHLAFQVLKVKPGTVPICHFLPEDHVVWVPY
;
A
#
# COMPACT_ATOMS: atom_id res chain seq x y z
N SER A 1 9.25 -18.43 -4.59
CA SER A 1 10.70 -18.49 -4.80
C SER A 1 11.24 -19.91 -4.58
N ASN A 2 12.08 -20.41 -5.50
CA ASN A 2 12.76 -21.71 -5.32
C ASN A 2 13.94 -21.64 -4.32
N LYS A 3 14.18 -20.46 -3.74
CA LYS A 3 15.31 -20.18 -2.84
C LYS A 3 14.91 -19.94 -1.38
N LEU A 4 13.68 -20.28 -0.99
CA LEU A 4 13.17 -20.02 0.36
C LEU A 4 14.05 -20.62 1.47
N PRO A 5 14.52 -21.89 1.38
CA PRO A 5 15.39 -22.45 2.42
C PRO A 5 16.69 -21.65 2.62
N GLN A 6 17.33 -21.22 1.52
CA GLN A 6 18.56 -20.42 1.58
C GLN A 6 18.31 -19.01 2.13
N ILE A 7 17.17 -18.41 1.79
CA ILE A 7 16.78 -17.10 2.31
C ILE A 7 16.58 -17.18 3.83
N TYR A 8 15.89 -18.22 4.31
CA TYR A 8 15.69 -18.41 5.75
C TYR A 8 17.02 -18.64 6.48
N GLU A 9 17.93 -19.42 5.91
CA GLU A 9 19.26 -19.64 6.47
C GLU A 9 20.06 -18.32 6.57
N GLU A 10 20.11 -17.54 5.49
CA GLU A 10 20.82 -16.25 5.43
C GLU A 10 20.32 -15.26 6.49
N PHE A 11 18.99 -15.18 6.67
CA PHE A 11 18.37 -14.30 7.66
C PHE A 11 18.22 -14.94 9.04
N SER A 12 18.71 -16.16 9.24
CA SER A 12 18.57 -16.90 10.51
C SER A 12 17.12 -17.08 10.97
N VAL A 13 16.19 -17.23 10.03
CA VAL A 13 14.75 -17.40 10.27
C VAL A 13 14.38 -18.88 10.34
N LYS A 14 13.60 -19.27 11.36
CA LYS A 14 13.13 -20.65 11.48
C LYS A 14 12.03 -20.94 10.43
N PRO A 15 12.13 -21.99 9.60
CA PRO A 15 11.19 -22.25 8.51
C PRO A 15 9.70 -22.34 8.89
N ASP A 16 9.39 -22.85 10.09
CA ASP A 16 8.00 -22.99 10.58
C ASP A 16 7.53 -21.81 11.46
N SER A 17 8.26 -20.70 11.45
CA SER A 17 7.90 -19.51 12.22
C SER A 17 6.90 -18.62 11.50
N MET A 18 6.23 -17.75 12.26
CA MET A 18 5.38 -16.71 11.69
C MET A 18 6.16 -15.77 10.76
N GLU A 19 7.42 -15.47 11.11
CA GLU A 19 8.31 -14.64 10.30
C GLU A 19 8.61 -15.30 8.94
N ALA A 20 8.89 -16.61 8.91
CA ALA A 20 9.09 -17.35 7.66
C ALA A 20 7.86 -17.30 6.75
N GLU A 21 6.66 -17.52 7.29
CA GLU A 21 5.43 -17.46 6.49
C GLU A 21 5.16 -16.04 5.96
N ILE A 22 5.43 -14.99 6.75
CA ILE A 22 5.34 -13.60 6.30
C ILE A 22 6.34 -13.32 5.17
N MET A 23 7.60 -13.72 5.31
CA MET A 23 8.62 -13.54 4.27
C MET A 23 8.25 -14.26 2.98
N LYS A 24 7.76 -15.49 3.08
CA LYS A 24 7.27 -16.27 1.95
C LYS A 24 6.08 -15.62 1.27
N GLN A 25 5.15 -15.06 2.03
CA GLN A 25 4.02 -14.31 1.48
C GLN A 25 4.51 -13.08 0.70
N THR A 26 5.38 -12.25 1.29
CA THR A 26 5.97 -11.09 0.62
C THR A 26 6.65 -11.48 -0.69
N LEU A 27 7.47 -12.54 -0.69
CA LEU A 27 8.11 -13.04 -1.91
C LEU A 27 7.10 -13.50 -2.95
N SER A 28 6.06 -14.23 -2.54
CA SER A 28 4.99 -14.67 -3.44
C SER A 28 4.23 -13.48 -4.05
N GLU A 29 3.94 -12.45 -3.26
CA GLU A 29 3.30 -11.23 -3.74
C GLU A 29 4.19 -10.46 -4.71
N CYS A 30 5.50 -10.39 -4.46
CA CYS A 30 6.46 -9.75 -5.35
C CYS A 30 6.68 -10.51 -6.67
N GLU A 31 6.81 -11.84 -6.61
CA GLU A 31 7.13 -12.69 -7.76
C GLU A 31 5.91 -13.08 -8.60
N SER A 32 4.70 -13.05 -8.03
CA SER A 32 3.47 -13.40 -8.74
C SER A 32 3.20 -12.48 -9.93
N THR A 33 2.38 -12.94 -10.87
CA THR A 33 1.80 -12.04 -11.87
C THR A 33 0.83 -11.08 -11.18
N GLY A 34 0.85 -9.79 -11.58
CA GLY A 34 -0.08 -8.80 -11.05
C GLY A 34 -1.52 -9.05 -11.51
N ILE A 35 -2.46 -8.26 -10.99
CA ILE A 35 -3.83 -8.22 -11.47
C ILE A 35 -3.82 -7.77 -12.94
N GLU A 36 -4.76 -8.26 -13.75
CA GLU A 36 -4.89 -7.82 -15.14
C GLU A 36 -5.01 -6.28 -15.22
N GLY A 37 -4.08 -5.64 -15.93
CA GLY A 37 -4.00 -4.17 -16.05
C GLY A 37 -3.26 -3.45 -14.91
N GLU A 38 -2.73 -4.19 -13.93
CA GLU A 38 -1.84 -3.67 -12.91
C GLU A 38 -0.39 -3.65 -13.42
N GLU A 39 0.27 -2.51 -13.25
CA GLU A 39 1.71 -2.40 -13.38
C GLU A 39 2.30 -2.44 -11.97
N LYS A 40 3.02 -3.51 -11.61
CA LYS A 40 3.60 -3.68 -10.27
C LYS A 40 5.11 -3.89 -10.29
N TYR A 41 5.76 -3.58 -9.17
CA TYR A 41 7.18 -3.74 -8.94
C TYR A 41 7.46 -3.78 -7.43
N CYS A 42 8.29 -4.71 -6.98
CA CYS A 42 8.81 -4.68 -5.61
C CYS A 42 10.12 -3.91 -5.54
N ALA A 43 10.05 -2.67 -5.05
CA ALA A 43 11.20 -1.81 -4.84
C ALA A 43 11.93 -2.21 -3.56
N THR A 44 13.24 -2.43 -3.65
CA THR A 44 14.10 -2.77 -2.51
C THR A 44 14.98 -1.61 -2.07
N SER A 45 14.76 -0.43 -2.65
CA SER A 45 15.45 0.82 -2.32
C SER A 45 14.58 2.04 -2.65
N LEU A 46 14.92 3.20 -2.09
CA LEU A 46 14.21 4.44 -2.41
C LEU A 46 14.39 4.84 -3.88
N GLU A 47 15.60 4.65 -4.43
CA GLU A 47 15.92 4.97 -5.82
C GLU A 47 15.05 4.15 -6.78
N SER A 48 14.95 2.84 -6.54
CA SER A 48 14.11 1.97 -7.37
C SER A 48 12.62 2.31 -7.26
N MET A 49 12.16 2.78 -6.09
CA MET A 49 10.80 3.29 -5.91
C MET A 49 10.56 4.57 -6.72
N VAL A 50 11.51 5.50 -6.72
CA VAL A 50 11.46 6.75 -7.49
C VAL A 50 11.50 6.46 -8.99
N ASP A 51 12.39 5.58 -9.43
CA ASP A 51 12.53 5.17 -10.83
C ASP A 51 11.23 4.56 -11.37
N PHE A 52 10.63 3.63 -10.62
CA PHE A 52 9.34 3.05 -10.97
C PHE A 52 8.27 4.15 -11.06
N SER A 53 8.14 4.97 -10.02
CA SER A 53 7.09 6.00 -9.94
C SER A 53 7.19 7.03 -11.07
N THR A 54 8.39 7.51 -11.35
CA THR A 54 8.63 8.50 -12.42
C THR A 54 8.47 7.89 -13.81
N THR A 55 8.83 6.62 -14.01
CA THR A 55 8.57 5.89 -15.26
C THR A 55 7.07 5.75 -15.51
N LYS A 56 6.27 5.54 -14.45
CA LYS A 56 4.82 5.32 -14.59
C LYS A 56 3.98 6.60 -14.67
N LEU A 57 4.44 7.69 -14.04
CA LEU A 57 3.68 8.92 -13.88
C LEU A 57 4.26 10.14 -14.60
N GLY A 58 5.52 10.06 -15.05
CA GLY A 58 6.30 11.17 -15.59
C GLY A 58 7.31 11.72 -14.57
N LYS A 59 8.13 12.68 -14.99
CA LYS A 59 9.26 13.19 -14.18
C LYS A 59 8.83 14.10 -13.02
N THR A 60 7.66 14.73 -13.12
CA THR A 60 7.16 15.68 -12.12
C THR A 60 6.17 14.95 -11.21
N VAL A 61 6.69 14.41 -10.11
CA VAL A 61 5.91 13.65 -9.13
C VAL A 61 6.22 14.09 -7.72
N LYS A 62 5.23 14.02 -6.83
CA LYS A 62 5.40 14.24 -5.40
C LYS A 62 5.03 12.99 -4.63
N ALA A 63 5.80 12.70 -3.60
CA ALA A 63 5.51 11.67 -2.61
C ALA A 63 4.61 12.24 -1.51
N ILE A 64 3.64 11.44 -1.07
CA ILE A 64 2.71 11.78 0.00
C ILE A 64 2.51 10.53 0.85
N SER A 65 2.62 10.68 2.17
CA SER A 65 2.41 9.61 3.15
C SER A 65 1.44 10.09 4.23
N THR A 66 0.91 9.15 5.02
CA THR A 66 0.14 9.51 6.21
C THR A 66 1.07 10.07 7.27
N GLU A 67 0.71 11.21 7.84
CA GLU A 67 1.46 11.86 8.92
C GLU A 67 0.57 11.98 10.17
N VAL A 68 1.05 11.47 11.30
CA VAL A 68 0.35 11.58 12.58
C VAL A 68 1.07 12.59 13.48
N SER A 69 0.35 13.64 13.89
CA SER A 69 0.87 14.67 14.80
C SER A 69 0.73 14.23 16.25
N ALA A 70 1.45 13.19 16.67
CA ALA A 70 1.48 12.67 18.03
C ALA A 70 2.90 12.72 18.62
N LYS A 71 3.02 12.93 19.93
CA LYS A 71 4.32 13.02 20.64
C LYS A 71 4.88 11.65 21.04
N GLU A 72 4.01 10.68 21.30
CA GLU A 72 4.32 9.26 21.58
C GLU A 72 3.11 8.40 21.13
N SER A 73 3.32 7.07 21.12
CA SER A 73 2.36 5.98 20.82
C SER A 73 0.90 6.41 20.57
N THR A 74 0.39 6.09 19.38
CA THR A 74 -0.99 6.37 18.98
C THR A 74 -1.88 5.16 19.29
N PRO A 75 -2.62 5.14 20.42
CA PRO A 75 -3.47 4.01 20.75
C PRO A 75 -4.58 3.84 19.70
N LEU A 76 -5.08 2.61 19.58
CA LEU A 76 -6.23 2.34 18.72
C LEU A 76 -7.44 3.16 19.18
N GLN A 77 -7.97 4.00 18.29
CA GLN A 77 -9.05 4.92 18.60
C GLN A 77 -9.94 5.20 17.39
N LYS A 78 -11.06 5.85 17.65
CA LYS A 78 -11.94 6.37 16.58
C LYS A 78 -11.43 7.72 16.11
N TYR A 79 -11.49 7.93 14.81
CA TYR A 79 -11.18 9.19 14.16
C TYR A 79 -12.41 9.77 13.47
N LYS A 80 -12.54 11.09 13.51
CA LYS A 80 -13.50 11.85 12.71
C LYS A 80 -12.78 12.41 11.49
N ILE A 81 -13.31 12.15 10.30
CA ILE A 81 -12.85 12.79 9.07
C ILE A 81 -13.36 14.23 9.06
N GLU A 82 -12.45 15.20 8.87
CA GLU A 82 -12.79 16.61 8.75
C GLU A 82 -12.91 17.03 7.29
N VAL A 83 -11.93 16.67 6.46
CA VAL A 83 -11.85 17.06 5.06
C VAL A 83 -11.25 15.91 4.26
N ALA A 84 -11.78 15.63 3.07
CA ALA A 84 -11.17 14.73 2.10
C ALA A 84 -11.04 15.45 0.75
N LYS A 85 -9.81 15.57 0.25
CA LYS A 85 -9.48 16.25 -1.01
C LYS A 85 -8.81 15.27 -1.97
N LYS A 86 -9.36 15.15 -3.18
CA LYS A 86 -8.78 14.32 -4.24
C LYS A 86 -7.39 14.86 -4.66
N LEU A 87 -6.41 13.96 -4.74
CA LEU A 87 -5.02 14.22 -5.11
C LEU A 87 -4.80 13.86 -6.59
N ALA A 88 -4.83 14.87 -7.46
CA ALA A 88 -4.62 14.76 -8.91
C ALA A 88 -5.51 13.73 -9.66
N ALA A 89 -5.57 13.83 -10.99
CA ALA A 89 -6.53 13.07 -11.80
C ALA A 89 -6.05 11.63 -12.07
N ASN A 90 -6.72 10.65 -11.46
CA ASN A 90 -6.76 9.21 -11.79
C ASN A 90 -5.42 8.50 -12.10
N LYS A 91 -4.30 9.07 -11.68
CA LYS A 91 -2.95 8.54 -11.86
C LYS A 91 -2.21 8.63 -10.54
N ALA A 92 -1.99 7.46 -9.94
CA ALA A 92 -1.19 7.34 -8.73
C ALA A 92 -0.39 6.03 -8.81
N VAL A 93 0.79 6.05 -8.22
CA VAL A 93 1.53 4.84 -7.85
C VAL A 93 1.44 4.75 -6.33
N VAL A 94 1.04 3.59 -5.82
CA VAL A 94 0.99 3.32 -4.38
C VAL A 94 2.08 2.30 -4.06
N CYS A 95 2.90 2.61 -3.07
CA CYS A 95 3.98 1.74 -2.59
C CYS A 95 3.67 1.33 -1.15
N HIS A 96 3.37 0.04 -0.98
CA HIS A 96 3.06 -0.57 0.31
C HIS A 96 4.31 -1.21 0.88
N LYS A 97 4.74 -0.78 2.07
CA LYS A 97 5.84 -1.45 2.77
C LYS A 97 5.40 -2.87 3.11
N GLN A 98 6.26 -3.81 2.79
CA GLN A 98 6.06 -5.23 3.07
C GLN A 98 6.81 -5.61 4.34
N ASN A 99 6.27 -6.57 5.07
CA ASN A 99 6.97 -7.17 6.20
C ASN A 99 8.01 -8.14 5.64
N TYR A 100 9.26 -7.70 5.66
CA TYR A 100 10.40 -8.47 5.17
C TYR A 100 11.67 -8.11 5.93
N ALA A 101 12.69 -8.97 5.87
CA ALA A 101 13.94 -8.81 6.63
C ALA A 101 14.70 -7.50 6.32
N TYR A 102 14.40 -6.85 5.19
CA TYR A 102 14.89 -5.52 4.82
C TYR A 102 13.77 -4.74 4.11
N ALA A 103 14.04 -3.47 3.79
CA ALA A 103 13.07 -2.59 3.13
C ALA A 103 12.63 -3.17 1.76
N VAL A 104 11.36 -3.56 1.68
CA VAL A 104 10.69 -3.97 0.45
C VAL A 104 9.38 -3.22 0.36
N PHE A 105 9.13 -2.59 -0.79
CA PHE A 105 7.88 -1.90 -1.07
C PHE A 105 7.22 -2.51 -2.30
N TYR A 106 6.03 -3.07 -2.11
CA TYR A 106 5.16 -3.44 -3.20
C TYR A 106 4.57 -2.17 -3.82
N CYS A 107 5.15 -1.72 -4.93
CA CYS A 107 4.68 -0.58 -5.68
C CYS A 107 3.79 -1.02 -6.83
N HIS A 108 2.65 -0.36 -7.00
CA HIS A 108 1.77 -0.64 -8.11
C HIS A 108 1.02 0.59 -8.63
N LYS A 109 0.59 0.50 -9.88
CA LYS A 109 -0.32 1.43 -10.53
C LYS A 109 -1.43 0.63 -11.19
N THR A 110 -2.66 1.06 -10.96
CA THR A 110 -3.85 0.55 -11.66
C THR A 110 -4.56 1.70 -12.36
N ALA A 111 -5.27 1.42 -13.46
CA ALA A 111 -6.02 2.44 -14.20
C ALA A 111 -7.19 3.05 -13.41
N SER A 112 -7.60 2.40 -12.31
CA SER A 112 -8.78 2.72 -11.52
C SER A 112 -8.47 3.15 -10.09
N THR A 113 -7.26 3.68 -9.81
CA THR A 113 -6.91 4.20 -8.48
C THR A 113 -7.11 5.72 -8.38
N GLN A 114 -7.78 6.16 -7.33
CA GLN A 114 -7.88 7.57 -6.92
C GLN A 114 -7.27 7.76 -5.54
N ALA A 115 -6.39 8.75 -5.40
CA ALA A 115 -5.78 9.11 -4.12
C ALA A 115 -6.46 10.35 -3.52
N TYR A 116 -6.51 10.41 -2.20
CA TYR A 116 -7.11 11.50 -1.42
C TYR A 116 -6.21 11.86 -0.24
N ALA A 117 -6.02 13.16 -0.02
CA ALA A 117 -5.51 13.69 1.24
C ALA A 117 -6.70 13.90 2.17
N VAL A 118 -6.60 13.36 3.39
CA VAL A 118 -7.69 13.33 4.35
C VAL A 118 -7.20 13.88 5.69
N SER A 119 -7.81 14.98 6.15
CA SER A 119 -7.61 15.48 7.51
C SER A 119 -8.53 14.73 8.46
N MET A 120 -7.99 14.19 9.54
CA MET A 120 -8.75 13.49 10.57
C MET A 120 -8.31 13.91 11.97
N VAL A 121 -9.24 13.84 12.91
CA VAL A 121 -8.99 14.10 14.34
C VAL A 121 -9.43 12.91 15.20
N GLY A 122 -8.54 12.43 16.05
CA GLY A 122 -8.78 11.36 17.01
C GLY A 122 -9.68 11.82 18.16
N ALA A 123 -10.28 10.88 18.87
CA ALA A 123 -11.08 11.17 20.05
C ALA A 123 -10.25 11.84 21.17
N ASP A 124 -8.94 11.63 21.18
CA ASP A 124 -7.97 12.26 22.08
C ASP A 124 -7.44 13.63 21.57
N GLY A 125 -7.92 14.09 20.41
CA GLY A 125 -7.45 15.33 19.78
C GLY A 125 -6.24 15.16 18.85
N THR A 126 -5.70 13.96 18.67
CA THR A 126 -4.60 13.67 17.74
C THR A 126 -5.00 14.04 16.32
N LYS A 127 -4.18 14.84 15.65
CA LYS A 127 -4.41 15.23 14.25
C LYS A 127 -3.65 14.32 13.31
N VAL A 128 -4.30 13.90 12.23
CA VAL A 128 -3.73 13.02 11.21
C VAL A 128 -3.97 13.63 9.84
N ASN A 129 -2.90 13.83 9.08
CA ASN A 129 -2.96 14.08 7.65
C ASN A 129 -2.79 12.72 6.95
N ALA A 130 -3.89 12.01 6.73
CA ALA A 130 -3.86 10.69 6.13
C ALA A 130 -3.93 10.72 4.60
N VAL A 131 -3.42 9.66 4.00
CA VAL A 131 -3.69 9.35 2.59
C VAL A 131 -4.65 8.18 2.51
N ALA A 132 -5.70 8.34 1.71
CA ALA A 132 -6.61 7.27 1.35
C ALA A 132 -6.52 7.00 -0.14
N VAL A 133 -6.63 5.73 -0.52
CA VAL A 133 -6.72 5.30 -1.91
C VAL A 133 -8.02 4.54 -2.12
N CYS A 134 -8.64 4.77 -3.27
CA CYS A 134 -9.86 4.11 -3.70
C CYS A 134 -9.62 3.45 -5.05
N HIS A 135 -9.81 2.13 -5.12
CA HIS A 135 -9.84 1.37 -6.35
C HIS A 135 -11.29 1.34 -6.87
N THR A 136 -11.57 2.11 -7.91
CA THR A 136 -12.93 2.33 -8.44
C THR A 136 -13.42 1.22 -9.35
N ASP A 137 -12.52 0.40 -9.86
CA ASP A 137 -12.85 -0.83 -10.59
C ASP A 137 -12.01 -1.96 -10.01
N THR A 138 -12.70 -2.93 -9.42
CA THR A 138 -12.14 -4.12 -8.79
C THR A 138 -12.64 -5.40 -9.45
N ALA A 139 -13.26 -5.33 -10.64
CA ALA A 139 -13.88 -6.48 -11.30
C ALA A 139 -12.89 -7.62 -11.58
N LYS A 140 -11.61 -7.28 -11.79
CA LYS A 140 -10.52 -8.22 -12.08
C LYS A 140 -9.77 -8.71 -10.84
N TRP A 141 -10.13 -8.23 -9.64
CA TRP A 141 -9.49 -8.67 -8.41
C TRP A 141 -9.89 -10.10 -8.08
N ASN A 142 -9.03 -10.79 -7.32
CA ASN A 142 -9.36 -12.11 -6.77
C ASN A 142 -10.68 -12.03 -5.97
N PRO A 143 -11.73 -12.82 -6.32
CA PRO A 143 -12.99 -12.79 -5.59
C PRO A 143 -12.86 -13.18 -4.11
N LYS A 144 -11.78 -13.87 -3.73
CA LYS A 144 -11.46 -14.22 -2.35
C LYS A 144 -10.61 -13.15 -1.65
N HIS A 145 -10.32 -12.01 -2.27
CA HIS A 145 -9.54 -10.93 -1.66
C HIS A 145 -10.19 -10.46 -0.35
N LEU A 146 -9.37 -10.18 0.67
CA LEU A 146 -9.82 -9.89 2.04
C LEU A 146 -10.86 -8.75 2.09
N ALA A 147 -10.67 -7.71 1.28
CA ALA A 147 -11.60 -6.58 1.19
C ALA A 147 -13.05 -7.01 0.91
N PHE A 148 -13.27 -7.99 0.03
CA PHE A 148 -14.61 -8.50 -0.32
C PHE A 148 -15.23 -9.30 0.82
N GLN A 149 -14.41 -10.02 1.60
CA GLN A 149 -14.87 -10.78 2.76
C GLN A 149 -15.29 -9.85 3.91
N VAL A 150 -14.47 -8.83 4.20
CA VAL A 150 -14.73 -7.88 5.29
C VAL A 150 -15.92 -6.98 4.97
N LEU A 151 -15.99 -6.43 3.75
CA LEU A 151 -17.03 -5.50 3.34
C LEU A 151 -18.31 -6.20 2.86
N LYS A 152 -18.28 -7.52 2.67
CA LYS A 152 -19.40 -8.34 2.17
C LYS A 152 -19.95 -7.86 0.81
N VAL A 153 -19.03 -7.51 -0.09
CA VAL A 153 -19.32 -7.07 -1.46
C VAL A 153 -18.59 -7.93 -2.48
N LYS A 154 -18.96 -7.85 -3.76
CA LYS A 154 -18.34 -8.63 -4.84
C LYS A 154 -17.40 -7.77 -5.69
N PRO A 155 -16.41 -8.37 -6.39
CA PRO A 155 -15.59 -7.67 -7.38
C PRO A 155 -16.42 -6.83 -8.34
N GLY A 156 -16.00 -5.59 -8.58
CA GLY A 156 -16.60 -4.68 -9.57
C GLY A 156 -17.96 -4.09 -9.19
N THR A 157 -18.51 -4.42 -8.02
CA THR A 157 -19.83 -3.89 -7.61
C THR A 157 -19.77 -2.52 -6.95
N VAL A 158 -18.70 -2.25 -6.19
CA VAL A 158 -18.46 -0.98 -5.52
C VAL A 158 -16.96 -0.67 -5.50
N PRO A 159 -16.56 0.61 -5.39
CA PRO A 159 -15.18 0.97 -5.11
C PRO A 159 -14.70 0.40 -3.77
N ILE A 160 -13.42 0.00 -3.70
CA ILE A 160 -12.77 -0.41 -2.46
C ILE A 160 -11.79 0.69 -2.07
N CYS A 161 -12.05 1.32 -0.92
CA CYS A 161 -11.19 2.37 -0.38
C CYS A 161 -10.53 1.92 0.92
N HIS A 162 -9.30 2.37 1.15
CA HIS A 162 -8.62 2.18 2.43
C HIS A 162 -7.64 3.31 2.70
N PHE A 163 -7.37 3.54 3.99
CA PHE A 163 -6.29 4.42 4.43
C PHE A 163 -4.94 3.70 4.31
N LEU A 164 -3.88 4.49 4.17
CA LEU A 164 -2.51 4.00 4.14
C LEU A 164 -1.82 4.25 5.49
N PRO A 165 -1.06 3.28 6.02
CA PRO A 165 -0.16 3.49 7.15
C PRO A 165 0.91 4.57 6.88
N GLU A 166 1.56 5.05 7.93
CA GLU A 166 2.59 6.11 7.88
C GLU A 166 3.80 5.72 7.03
N ASP A 167 4.12 4.43 6.97
CA ASP A 167 5.25 3.89 6.22
C ASP A 167 4.89 3.43 4.79
N HIS A 168 3.71 3.80 4.29
CA HIS A 168 3.33 3.64 2.89
C HIS A 168 3.47 4.98 2.15
N VAL A 169 3.76 4.92 0.85
CA VAL A 169 4.01 6.11 0.03
C VAL A 169 3.10 6.13 -1.17
N VAL A 170 2.46 7.26 -1.44
CA VAL A 170 1.72 7.52 -2.68
C VAL A 170 2.46 8.55 -3.50
N TRP A 171 2.67 8.24 -4.77
CA TRP A 171 3.23 9.14 -5.75
C TRP A 171 2.13 9.63 -6.68
N VAL A 172 2.03 10.95 -6.84
CA VAL A 172 1.08 11.59 -7.77
C VAL A 172 1.79 12.63 -8.63
N PRO A 173 1.37 12.82 -9.90
CA PRO A 173 1.83 13.92 -10.71
C PRO A 173 1.31 15.25 -10.16
N TYR A 174 2.05 16.35 -10.37
CA TYR A 174 1.65 17.71 -10.00
C TYR A 174 2.05 18.75 -11.04
#